data_AF-A0AAU4KPV1-F1
#
_entry.id   AF-A0AAU4KPV1-F1
#
_cell.length_a   1.000
_cell.length_b   1.000
_cell.length_c   1.000
_cell.angle_alpha   90.00
_cell.angle_beta   90.00
_cell.angle_gamma   90.00
#
_symmetry.space_group_name_H-M   'P 1'
#
loop_
_entity.id
_entity.type
_entity.pdbx_description
1 polymer ?
#
loop_
_entity_poly.entity_id
_entity_poly.type
_entity_poly.pdbx_seq_one_letter_code
_entity_poly.pdbx_strand_id
1 'polypeptide(L)' 'MFRRREPDPFRSNVAPPPRERSSAGQIAGRCLFGLTLAAGIAGALILGMPALSQDPSPAQTQHSVASDGR' A
#
# COMPACT_ATOMS: atom_id res chain seq x y z
N MET A 1 -41.98 50.86 -2.22
CA MET A 1 -40.54 51.04 -2.51
C MET A 1 -39.77 49.84 -2.01
N PHE A 2 -39.49 48.85 -2.87
CA PHE A 2 -38.62 47.72 -2.53
C PHE A 2 -37.25 47.96 -3.16
N ARG A 3 -36.29 48.40 -2.35
CA ARG A 3 -34.89 48.49 -2.77
C ARG A 3 -34.36 47.06 -2.85
N ARG A 4 -34.19 46.54 -4.06
CA ARG A 4 -33.50 45.26 -4.25
C ARG A 4 -32.06 45.43 -3.76
N ARG A 5 -31.63 44.51 -2.92
CA ARG A 5 -30.22 44.33 -2.59
C ARG A 5 -29.61 43.66 -3.82
N GLU A 6 -28.76 44.39 -4.56
CA GLU A 6 -27.89 43.77 -5.55
C GLU A 6 -27.10 42.66 -4.83
N PRO A 7 -27.03 41.43 -5.37
CA PRO A 7 -26.13 40.43 -4.82
C PRO A 7 -24.69 40.95 -4.97
N ASP A 8 -23.96 40.99 -3.85
CA ASP A 8 -22.52 41.23 -3.89
C ASP A 8 -21.90 40.21 -4.86
N PRO A 9 -21.09 40.63 -5.84
CA PRO A 9 -20.41 39.69 -6.70
C PRO A 9 -19.54 38.82 -5.80
N PHE A 10 -19.91 37.54 -5.71
CA PHE A 10 -19.15 36.51 -5.02
C PHE A 10 -17.67 36.76 -5.30
N ARG A 11 -16.88 36.87 -4.24
CA ARG A 11 -15.41 36.85 -4.23
C ARG A 11 -14.90 35.50 -4.73
N SER A 12 -15.24 35.19 -5.98
CA SER A 12 -14.71 34.14 -6.82
C SER A 12 -13.36 34.61 -7.38
N ASN A 13 -12.47 35.03 -6.48
CA ASN A 13 -11.07 35.26 -6.78
C ASN A 13 -10.24 34.55 -5.71
N VAL A 14 -10.47 33.25 -5.58
CA VAL A 14 -9.42 32.35 -5.12
C VAL A 14 -8.70 31.97 -6.39
N ALA A 15 -7.61 32.68 -6.74
CA ALA A 15 -6.66 32.11 -7.67
C ALA A 15 -6.34 30.71 -7.14
N PRO A 16 -6.53 29.62 -7.91
CA PRO A 16 -6.27 28.28 -7.40
C PRO A 16 -4.85 28.29 -6.82
N PRO A 17 -4.67 27.94 -5.53
CA PRO A 17 -3.37 28.00 -4.90
C PRO A 17 -2.38 27.26 -5.80
N PRO A 18 -1.19 27.86 -6.08
CA PRO A 18 -0.19 27.21 -6.90
C PRO A 18 0.01 25.79 -6.38
N ARG A 19 -0.16 24.79 -7.25
CA ARG A 19 0.03 23.39 -6.86
C ARG A 19 1.42 23.27 -6.27
N GLU A 20 1.49 23.00 -4.98
CA GLU A 20 2.75 22.82 -4.28
C GLU A 20 3.43 21.62 -4.96
N ARG A 21 4.47 21.91 -5.76
CA ARG A 21 5.24 20.86 -6.41
C ARG A 21 5.84 20.05 -5.27
N SER A 22 5.57 18.75 -5.25
CA SER A 22 6.10 17.84 -4.22
C SER A 22 7.59 18.12 -4.06
N SER A 23 7.97 18.63 -2.90
CA SER A 23 9.35 18.97 -2.61
C SER A 23 10.22 17.73 -2.77
N ALA A 24 11.49 17.88 -3.19
CA ALA A 24 12.41 16.75 -3.37
C ALA A 24 12.51 15.88 -2.09
N GLY A 25 12.39 16.50 -0.91
CA GLY A 25 12.35 15.79 0.37
C GLY A 25 11.10 14.93 0.56
N GLN A 26 9.95 15.33 0.00
CA GLN A 26 8.71 14.56 0.08
C GLN A 26 8.77 13.30 -0.80
N ILE A 27 9.39 13.41 -1.97
CA ILE A 27 9.64 12.27 -2.87
C ILE A 27 10.63 11.31 -2.20
N ALA A 28 11.75 11.85 -1.70
CA ALA A 28 12.77 11.07 -0.99
C ALA A 28 12.18 10.32 0.21
N GLY A 29 11.33 10.98 1.00
CA GLY A 29 10.65 10.36 2.14
C GLY A 29 9.71 9.22 1.73
N ARG A 30 8.90 9.41 0.68
CA ARG A 30 8.01 8.35 0.18
C ARG A 30 8.81 7.16 -0.37
N CYS A 31 9.89 7.43 -1.10
CA CYS A 31 10.78 6.39 -1.62
C CYS A 31 11.46 5.62 -0.49
N LEU A 32 12.02 6.32 0.50
CA LEU A 32 12.69 5.68 1.64
C LEU A 32 11.73 4.78 2.40
N PHE A 33 10.54 5.28 2.72
CA PHE A 33 9.53 4.49 3.42
C PHE A 33 9.12 3.24 2.62
N GLY A 34 8.87 3.40 1.32
CA GLY A 34 8.53 2.28 0.44
C GLY A 34 9.64 1.23 0.35
N LEU A 35 10.89 1.67 0.19
CA LEU A 35 12.06 0.79 0.14
C LEU A 35 12.28 0.04 1.45
N THR A 36 12.17 0.72 2.60
CA THR A 36 12.30 0.07 3.91
C THR A 36 11.21 -0.98 4.12
N LEU A 37 9.96 -0.66 3.77
CA LEU A 37 8.84 -1.60 3.90
C LEU A 37 9.04 -2.83 3.01
N ALA A 38 9.41 -2.63 1.74
CA ALA A 38 9.68 -3.72 0.81
C ALA A 38 10.86 -4.59 1.26
N ALA A 39 11.94 -3.98 1.75
CA ALA A 39 13.10 -4.71 2.28
C ALA A 39 12.73 -5.54 3.53
N GLY A 40 11.89 -5.02 4.42
CA GLY A 40 11.41 -5.77 5.58
C GLY A 40 10.59 -7.00 5.21
N ILE A 41 9.66 -6.84 4.25
CA ILE A 41 8.86 -7.96 3.73
C ILE A 41 9.77 -9.00 3.04
N ALA A 42 10.67 -8.55 2.17
CA ALA A 42 11.61 -9.43 1.49
C ALA A 42 12.52 -10.17 2.49
N GLY A 43 13.03 -9.49 3.52
CA GLY A 43 13.83 -10.10 4.58
C GLY A 43 13.04 -11.15 5.37
N ALA A 44 11.78 -10.87 5.71
CA ALA A 44 10.90 -11.83 6.37
C ALA A 44 10.64 -13.08 5.50
N LEU A 45 10.47 -12.89 4.19
CA LEU A 45 10.30 -14.01 3.25
C LEU A 45 11.57 -14.82 3.10
N ILE A 46 12.75 -14.19 2.94
CA ILE A 46 14.03 -14.90 2.82
C ILE A 46 14.30 -15.72 4.08
N LEU A 47 14.02 -15.18 5.27
CA LEU A 47 14.23 -15.86 6.54
C LEU A 47 13.13 -16.90 6.86
N GLY A 48 11.89 -16.68 6.41
CA GLY A 48 10.76 -17.58 6.64
C GLY A 48 10.59 -18.68 5.57
N MET A 49 11.08 -18.46 4.35
CA MET A 49 11.09 -19.46 3.26
C MET A 49 11.77 -20.78 3.64
N PRO A 50 12.91 -20.84 4.36
CA PRO A 50 13.46 -22.13 4.80
C PRO A 50 12.53 -22.89 5.76
N ALA A 51 11.57 -22.24 6.41
CA ALA A 51 10.52 -22.94 7.17
C ALA A 51 9.40 -23.50 6.27
N LEU A 52 9.27 -23.00 5.03
CA LEU A 52 8.29 -23.45 4.03
C LEU A 52 8.87 -24.42 3.02
N SER A 53 10.18 -24.34 2.74
CA SER A 53 10.95 -25.38 2.07
C SER A 53 11.03 -26.59 2.99
N GLN A 54 9.93 -27.32 3.06
CA GLN A 54 9.97 -28.73 3.39
C GLN A 54 10.92 -29.34 2.35
N ASP A 55 12.10 -29.75 2.79
CA ASP A 55 12.95 -30.67 2.03
C ASP A 55 12.01 -31.71 1.39
N PRO A 56 12.08 -31.99 0.08
CA PRO A 56 11.31 -33.06 -0.52
C PRO A 56 11.81 -34.38 0.07
N SER A 57 11.35 -34.69 1.27
CA SER A 57 11.53 -35.98 1.90
C SER A 57 10.90 -36.98 0.93
N PRO A 58 11.64 -37.99 0.45
CA PRO A 58 11.13 -38.98 -0.50
C PRO A 58 10.09 -39.93 0.12
N ALA A 59 9.37 -39.50 1.16
CA ALA A 59 8.49 -40.33 1.97
C ALA A 59 7.21 -39.64 2.46
N GLN A 60 6.84 -38.43 2.00
CA GLN A 60 5.46 -37.96 2.18
C GLN A 60 4.55 -38.59 1.13
N THR A 61 4.38 -39.90 1.31
CA THR A 61 3.14 -40.60 0.99
C THR A 61 1.98 -39.70 1.42
N GLN A 62 1.26 -39.16 0.44
CA GLN A 62 -0.12 -38.75 0.60
C GLN A 62 -0.94 -40.02 0.90
N HIS A 63 -0.73 -40.62 2.07
CA HIS A 63 -1.63 -41.64 2.57
C HIS A 63 -2.83 -40.90 3.15
N SER A 64 -3.77 -40.59 2.25
CA SER A 64 -5.12 -40.20 2.59
C SER A 64 -5.72 -41.32 3.44
N VAL A 65 -5.68 -41.17 4.76
CA VAL A 65 -6.42 -42.02 5.72
C VAL A 65 -7.95 -41.87 5.56
N ALA A 66 -8.41 -41.03 4.63
CA ALA A 66 -9.80 -40.97 4.20
C ALA A 66 -10.15 -42.03 3.13
N SER A 67 -9.15 -42.66 2.50
CA SER A 67 -9.39 -43.80 1.59
C SER A 67 -9.39 -45.16 2.32
N ASP A 68 -8.95 -45.21 3.58
CA ASP A 68 -8.82 -46.44 4.37
C ASP A 68 -10.05 -46.66 5.28
N GLY A 69 -11.22 -46.40 4.72
CA GLY A 69 -12.45 -46.25 5.49
C GLY A 69 -13.73 -46.41 4.67
N ARG A 70 -13.80 -47.44 3.82
CA ARG A 70 -15.03 -48.18 3.48
C ARG A 70 -14.78 -49.34 2.53
#